data_AF-A0A942F8T2-F1
#
_entry.id   AF-A0A942F8T2-F1
#
_cell.length_a   1.000
_cell.length_b   1.000
_cell.length_c   1.000
_cell.angle_alpha   90.00
_cell.angle_beta   90.00
_cell.angle_gamma   90.00
#
_symmetry.space_group_name_H-M   'P 1'
#
loop_
_entity.id
_entity.type
_entity.pdbx_description
1 polymer ?
#
loop_
_entity_poly.entity_id
_entity_poly.type
_entity_poly.pdbx_seq_one_letter_code
_entity_poly.pdbx_strand_id
1 'polypeptide(L)' 'MNKLLIAAMVAALGLPALPVLAQAQKGAAAQQSPQMKRAQDIVNGRCSLCHGAEGESASPIFPRLAGQHPEYTAKQ' A
#
# COMPACT_ATOMS: atom_id res chain seq x y z
N MET A 1 -4.35 -32.03 -0.93
CA MET A 1 -5.28 -32.71 -1.85
C MET A 1 -6.67 -32.06 -1.93
N ASN A 2 -6.88 -30.84 -1.41
CA ASN A 2 -8.17 -30.12 -1.51
C ASN A 2 -8.09 -28.80 -2.30
N LYS A 3 -6.94 -28.47 -2.87
CA LYS A 3 -6.74 -27.24 -3.66
C LYS A 3 -6.93 -27.45 -5.17
N LEU A 4 -6.87 -28.70 -5.63
CA LEU A 4 -6.96 -29.04 -7.06
C LEU A 4 -8.40 -29.13 -7.57
N LEU A 5 -9.40 -29.29 -6.68
CA LEU A 5 -10.80 -29.38 -7.08
C LEU A 5 -11.45 -28.01 -7.36
N ILE A 6 -10.96 -26.94 -6.71
CA ILE A 6 -11.52 -25.58 -6.88
C ILE A 6 -11.14 -24.99 -8.24
N ALA A 7 -9.96 -25.34 -8.78
CA ALA A 7 -9.48 -24.82 -10.06
C ALA A 7 -10.25 -25.36 -11.28
N ALA A 8 -10.90 -26.54 -11.17
CA ALA A 8 -11.58 -27.18 -12.29
C ALA A 8 -13.00 -26.66 -12.57
N MET A 9 -13.64 -25.95 -11.64
CA MET A 9 -15.01 -25.45 -11.85
C MET A 9 -15.10 -24.05 -12.48
N VAL A 10 -14.00 -23.29 -12.54
CA VAL A 10 -14.01 -21.91 -13.07
C VAL A 10 -13.84 -21.88 -14.60
N ALA A 11 -13.49 -23.01 -15.23
CA ALA A 11 -13.14 -23.06 -16.65
C ALA A 11 -14.30 -23.30 -17.64
N ALA A 12 -15.56 -23.38 -17.18
CA ALA A 12 -16.68 -23.88 -18.02
C ALA A 12 -17.70 -22.82 -18.51
N LEU A 13 -17.46 -21.53 -18.33
CA LEU A 13 -18.33 -20.47 -18.88
C LEU A 13 -17.48 -19.47 -19.67
N GLY A 14 -17.27 -19.79 -20.95
CA GLY A 14 -16.48 -19.00 -21.88
C GLY A 14 -17.07 -17.61 -22.13
N LEU A 15 -16.56 -16.60 -21.43
CA LEU A 15 -16.52 -15.22 -21.91
C LEU A 15 -15.07 -14.93 -22.34
N PRO A 16 -14.78 -14.61 -23.61
CA PRO A 16 -13.46 -14.16 -23.98
C PRO A 16 -13.20 -12.83 -23.27
N ALA A 17 -12.16 -12.83 -22.43
CA ALA A 17 -11.67 -11.64 -21.77
C ALA A 17 -11.24 -10.61 -22.83
N LEU A 18 -11.96 -9.50 -22.91
CA LEU A 18 -11.42 -8.23 -23.41
C LEU A 18 -10.43 -7.74 -22.34
N PRO A 19 -9.11 -7.68 -22.57
CA PRO A 19 -8.20 -7.04 -21.63
C PRO A 19 -8.18 -5.53 -21.90
N VAL A 20 -9.35 -4.87 -21.89
CA VAL A 20 -9.44 -3.41 -21.86
C VAL A 20 -9.62 -3.02 -20.40
N LEU A 21 -8.51 -2.94 -19.67
CA LEU A 21 -8.32 -2.26 -18.37
C LEU A 21 -6.91 -2.48 -17.76
N ALA A 22 -5.96 -3.05 -18.51
CA ALA A 22 -4.66 -3.46 -17.95
C ALA A 22 -3.71 -2.31 -17.56
N GLN A 23 -4.00 -1.03 -17.82
CA GLN A 23 -3.05 0.05 -17.50
C GLN A 23 -3.69 1.31 -16.93
N ALA A 24 -4.03 1.25 -15.64
CA ALA A 24 -4.16 2.45 -14.80
C ALA A 24 -3.43 2.32 -13.45
N GLN A 25 -2.51 1.35 -13.31
CA GLN A 25 -1.74 1.14 -12.07
C GLN A 25 -0.38 1.85 -12.10
N LYS A 26 -0.31 3.08 -12.63
CA LYS A 26 0.91 3.90 -12.49
C LYS A 26 0.81 4.67 -11.18
N GLY A 27 0.93 3.93 -10.07
CA GLY A 27 0.84 4.46 -8.71
C GLY A 27 1.10 3.42 -7.61
N ALA A 28 0.86 2.14 -7.89
CA ALA A 28 1.06 1.05 -6.91
C ALA A 28 2.50 0.51 -6.84
N ALA A 29 3.38 0.86 -7.80
CA ALA A 29 4.74 0.35 -7.87
C ALA A 29 5.67 0.90 -6.76
N ALA A 30 5.25 1.94 -6.04
CA ALA A 30 5.97 2.44 -4.89
C ALA A 30 5.88 1.47 -3.70
N GLN A 31 4.73 0.80 -3.48
CA GLN A 31 4.40 0.10 -2.23
C GLN A 31 5.18 -1.20 -1.95
N GLN A 32 6.00 -1.70 -2.88
CA GLN A 32 6.69 -3.00 -2.73
C GLN A 32 8.19 -2.95 -3.02
N SER A 33 8.78 -1.76 -3.14
CA SER A 33 10.22 -1.64 -3.31
C SER A 33 10.96 -2.04 -2.00
N PRO A 34 12.18 -2.60 -2.06
CA PRO A 34 13.01 -2.81 -0.87
C PRO A 34 13.17 -1.54 -0.01
N GLN A 35 13.09 -0.37 -0.65
CA GLN A 35 13.10 0.94 0.01
C GLN A 35 11.88 1.15 0.91
N MET A 36 10.69 0.64 0.53
CA MET A 36 9.50 0.74 1.39
C MET A 36 9.63 -0.07 2.65
N LYS A 37 10.19 -1.28 2.60
CA LYS A 37 10.37 -2.06 3.83
C LYS A 37 11.27 -1.32 4.83
N ARG A 38 12.38 -0.76 4.34
CA ARG A 38 13.26 0.08 5.17
C ARG A 38 12.52 1.31 5.72
N ALA A 39 11.72 1.98 4.90
CA ALA A 39 10.91 3.12 5.34
C ALA A 39 9.92 2.71 6.44
N GLN A 40 9.23 1.57 6.28
CA GLN A 40 8.30 1.03 7.26
C GLN A 40 8.99 0.73 8.60
N ASP A 41 10.18 0.11 8.55
CA ASP A 41 10.96 -0.21 9.74
C ASP A 41 11.35 1.07 10.51
N ILE A 42 11.71 2.15 9.79
CA ILE A 42 12.01 3.47 10.40
C ILE A 42 10.74 4.09 11.01
N VAL A 43 9.64 4.13 10.26
CA VAL A 43 8.37 4.72 10.70
C VAL A 43 7.89 4.03 11.97
N ASN A 44 7.87 2.70 11.97
CA ASN A 44 7.38 1.90 13.09
C ASN A 44 8.28 1.99 14.34
N GLY A 45 9.60 2.13 14.15
CA GLY A 45 10.55 2.17 15.26
C GLY A 45 10.71 3.54 15.93
N ARG A 46 10.32 4.63 15.26
CA ARG A 46 10.66 5.99 15.73
C ARG A 46 9.51 6.98 15.61
N CYS A 47 8.80 6.98 14.48
CA CYS A 47 7.87 8.06 14.13
C CYS A 47 6.47 7.80 14.68
N SER A 48 6.04 6.54 14.63
CA SER A 48 4.69 6.09 14.97
C SER A 48 4.26 6.40 16.40
N LEU A 49 5.21 6.46 17.34
CA LEU A 49 4.95 6.75 18.75
C LEU A 49 4.29 8.12 18.96
N CYS A 50 4.67 9.11 18.15
CA CYS A 50 4.17 10.48 18.26
C CYS A 50 3.14 10.78 17.18
N HIS A 51 3.40 10.33 15.95
CA HIS A 51 2.59 10.68 14.79
C HIS A 51 1.53 9.64 14.44
N GLY A 52 1.47 8.51 15.14
CA GLY A 52 0.60 7.38 14.80
C GLY A 52 1.21 6.49 13.71
N ALA A 53 0.81 5.22 13.67
CA ALA A 53 1.35 4.24 12.71
C ALA A 53 1.20 4.69 11.25
N GLU A 54 0.06 5.30 10.93
CA GLU A 54 -0.26 5.83 9.60
C GLU A 54 -0.06 7.36 9.50
N GLY A 55 0.59 7.99 10.48
CA GLY A 55 0.75 9.44 10.52
C GLY A 55 -0.52 10.20 10.95
N GLU A 56 -1.47 9.53 11.59
CA GLU A 56 -2.80 10.05 11.94
C GLU A 56 -2.97 10.44 13.42
N SER A 57 -1.94 11.03 14.03
CA SER A 57 -2.01 11.49 15.42
C SER A 57 -3.16 12.47 15.66
N ALA A 58 -3.92 12.24 16.73
CA ALA A 58 -4.94 13.19 17.21
C ALA A 58 -4.37 14.21 18.22
N SER A 59 -3.08 14.12 18.54
CA SER A 59 -2.45 15.00 19.53
C SER A 59 -2.34 16.42 18.99
N PRO A 60 -2.67 17.45 19.78
CA PRO A 60 -2.41 18.83 19.40
C PRO A 60 -0.91 19.19 19.41
N ILE A 61 -0.06 18.33 20.02
CA ILE A 61 1.39 18.53 20.11
C ILE A 61 2.12 17.83 18.97
N PHE A 62 1.62 16.67 18.52
CA PHE A 62 2.22 15.89 17.44
C PHE A 62 1.32 15.96 16.21
N PRO A 63 1.67 16.76 15.19
CA PRO A 63 0.80 16.97 14.04
C PRO A 63 0.58 15.70 13.22
N ARG A 64 -0.54 15.66 12.50
CA ARG A 64 -0.83 14.64 11.48
C ARG A 64 0.11 14.81 10.31
N LEU A 65 0.71 13.70 9.89
CA LEU A 65 1.58 13.61 8.71
C LEU A 65 0.87 12.99 7.51
N ALA A 66 -0.22 12.25 7.72
CA ALA A 66 -0.97 11.66 6.62
C ALA A 66 -1.57 12.76 5.73
N GLY A 67 -1.44 12.57 4.41
CA GLY A 67 -1.89 13.56 3.42
C GLY A 67 -0.98 14.78 3.26
N GLN A 68 0.13 14.88 3.99
CA GLN A 68 1.10 15.96 3.80
C GLN A 68 1.80 15.84 2.44
N HIS A 69 2.03 16.98 1.79
CA HIS A 69 2.84 17.08 0.59
C HIS A 69 4.22 16.39 0.76
N PRO A 70 4.61 15.47 -0.15
CA PRO A 70 5.84 14.71 -0.01
C PRO A 70 7.10 15.58 -0.03
N GLU A 71 7.09 16.70 -0.76
CA GLU A 71 8.21 17.64 -0.80
C GLU A 71 8.42 18.33 0.55
N TYR A 72 7.34 18.59 1.27
CA TYR A 72 7.43 19.15 2.61
C TYR A 72 8.02 18.13 3.59
N THR A 73 7.50 16.90 3.58
CA THR A 73 7.98 15.80 4.43
C THR A 73 9.44 15.45 4.15
N ALA A 74 9.89 15.52 2.89
CA ALA A 74 11.28 15.26 2.52
C ALA A 74 12.25 16.38 2.96
N LYS A 75 11.75 17.59 3.20
CA LYS A 75 12.55 18.74 3.64
C LYS A 75 12.77 18.77 5.16
N GLN A 76 11.85 18.20 5.95
CA GLN A 76 11.94 18.18 7.43
C GLN A 76 12.88 17.07 7.90
#